data_AF-A0A401GSZ9-F1
#
_entry.id   AF-A0A401GSZ9-F1
#
_cell.length_a   1.000
_cell.length_b   1.000
_cell.length_c   1.000
_cell.angle_alpha   90.00
_cell.angle_beta   90.00
_cell.angle_gamma   90.00
#
_symmetry.space_group_name_H-M   'P 1'
#
loop_
_entity.id
_entity.type
_entity.pdbx_description
1 polymer ?
#
loop_
_entity_poly.entity_id
_entity_poly.type
_entity_poly.pdbx_seq_one_letter_code
_entity_poly.pdbx_strand_id
1 'polypeptide(L)'
;MFPTLVRLSKASRRTLTPKRGNKDYYKGTRQATLPGGHRTGAPGKHVIGGKAKYRLIDEQVRFFVAPPIEEIENSRLRPYVAVGFRLKDVQQES
;
A
#
# COMPACT_ATOMS: atom_id res chain seq x y z
N MET A 1 10.29 -1.98 -45.71
CA MET A 1 10.31 -1.45 -44.33
C MET A 1 11.30 -2.29 -43.54
N PHE A 2 12.50 -1.77 -43.26
CA PHE A 2 13.47 -2.48 -42.43
C PHE A 2 13.03 -2.39 -40.97
N PRO A 3 12.80 -3.51 -40.26
CA PRO A 3 12.50 -3.47 -38.84
C PRO A 3 13.70 -2.84 -38.13
N THR A 4 13.46 -1.73 -37.44
CA THR A 4 14.50 -1.05 -36.67
C THR A 4 15.10 -2.07 -35.69
N LEU A 5 16.39 -2.38 -35.86
CA LEU A 5 17.13 -3.20 -34.90
C LEU A 5 16.89 -2.62 -33.50
N VAL A 6 16.31 -3.42 -32.61
CA VAL A 6 15.91 -3.03 -31.23
C VAL A 6 17.06 -2.40 -30.42
N ARG A 7 18.31 -2.55 -30.89
CA ARG A 7 19.53 -1.92 -30.34
C ARG A 7 19.70 -0.43 -30.67
N LEU A 8 19.00 0.10 -31.67
CA LEU A 8 19.07 1.52 -32.09
C LEU A 8 17.92 2.36 -31.55
N SER A 9 17.05 1.81 -30.70
CA SER A 9 16.03 2.61 -30.02
C SER A 9 16.71 3.46 -28.95
N LYS A 10 16.61 4.79 -29.09
CA LYS A 10 17.13 5.76 -28.10
C LYS A 10 16.44 5.65 -26.73
N ALA A 11 15.42 4.80 -26.60
CA ALA A 11 14.63 4.63 -25.40
C ALA A 11 15.21 3.54 -24.50
N SER A 12 15.24 3.79 -23.19
CA SER A 12 15.70 2.82 -22.20
C SER A 12 14.81 1.58 -22.16
N ARG A 13 15.42 0.39 -21.99
CA ARG A 13 14.72 -0.88 -21.74
C ARG A 13 14.25 -1.07 -20.30
N ARG A 14 14.54 -0.10 -19.41
CA ARG A 14 14.03 -0.12 -18.03
C ARG A 14 12.50 -0.04 -18.07
N THR A 15 11.85 -0.59 -17.04
CA THR A 15 10.39 -0.56 -16.93
C THR A 15 9.85 0.86 -17.09
N LEU A 16 8.82 1.00 -17.92
CA LEU A 16 8.16 2.28 -18.15
C LEU A 16 7.40 2.70 -16.87
N THR A 17 7.72 3.86 -16.34
CA THR A 17 7.05 4.43 -15.16
C THR A 17 6.13 5.56 -15.59
N PRO A 18 5.11 5.93 -14.79
CA PRO A 18 4.23 7.05 -15.13
C PRO A 18 5.00 8.37 -15.34
N LYS A 19 6.21 8.50 -14.76
CA LYS A 19 7.11 9.66 -14.97
C LYS A 19 7.83 9.66 -16.33
N ARG A 20 7.75 8.56 -17.08
CA ARG A 20 8.42 8.35 -18.38
C ARG A 20 7.43 8.15 -19.53
N GLY A 21 6.16 7.88 -19.24
CA GLY A 21 5.08 7.92 -20.21
C GLY A 21 4.49 9.32 -20.36
N ASN A 22 3.72 9.55 -21.41
CA ASN A 22 3.02 10.81 -21.66
C ASN A 22 1.49 10.55 -21.60
N LYS A 23 0.69 11.29 -22.37
CA LYS A 23 -0.76 11.11 -22.50
C LYS A 23 -1.13 9.63 -22.67
N ASP A 24 -2.21 9.23 -22.02
CA ASP A 24 -2.78 7.87 -22.04
C ASP A 24 -1.92 6.78 -21.37
N TYR A 25 -0.82 7.14 -20.72
CA TYR A 25 -0.06 6.23 -19.86
C TYR A 25 -0.26 6.54 -18.37
N TYR A 26 -1.25 5.90 -17.76
CA TYR A 26 -1.50 5.98 -16.32
C TYR A 26 -1.23 4.65 -15.63
N LYS A 27 -0.40 4.68 -14.58
CA LYS A 27 -0.12 3.51 -13.73
C LYS A 27 -0.07 3.93 -12.27
N GLY A 28 -0.96 3.36 -11.46
CA GLY A 28 -1.04 3.62 -10.02
C GLY A 28 0.08 2.95 -9.21
N THR A 29 0.25 3.39 -7.97
CA THR A 29 1.30 2.95 -7.02
C THR A 29 0.84 1.87 -6.05
N ARG A 30 -0.25 1.15 -6.37
CA ARG A 30 -0.85 0.11 -5.50
C ARG A 30 -1.38 0.61 -4.15
N GLN A 31 -1.78 1.89 -4.03
CA GLN A 31 -2.43 2.44 -2.83
C GLN A 31 -3.63 1.60 -2.34
N ALA A 32 -4.34 0.96 -3.26
CA ALA A 32 -5.42 0.01 -3.01
C ALA A 32 -4.97 -1.39 -2.52
N THR A 33 -3.75 -1.54 -1.99
CA THR A 33 -3.19 -2.83 -1.50
C THR A 33 -2.72 -2.66 -0.05
N LEU A 34 -2.87 -3.69 0.78
CA LEU A 34 -2.29 -3.66 2.13
C LEU A 34 -0.77 -3.94 2.06
N PRO A 35 0.03 -3.43 3.00
CA PRO A 35 1.43 -3.82 3.11
C PRO A 35 1.55 -5.35 3.20
N GLY A 36 2.24 -5.97 2.23
CA GLY A 36 2.40 -7.43 2.16
C GLY A 36 1.12 -8.24 1.87
N GLY A 37 -0.02 -7.59 1.63
CA GLY A 37 -1.32 -8.24 1.66
C GLY A 37 -2.15 -8.12 0.38
N HIS A 38 -3.43 -8.45 0.52
CA HIS A 38 -4.38 -8.47 -0.58
C HIS A 38 -4.77 -7.06 -1.07
N ARG A 39 -5.34 -7.02 -2.27
CA ARG A 39 -5.88 -5.81 -2.88
C ARG A 39 -7.25 -5.50 -2.26
N THR A 40 -7.38 -4.33 -1.64
CA THR A 40 -8.62 -3.86 -0.98
C THR A 40 -9.54 -3.06 -1.91
N GLY A 41 -9.06 -2.69 -3.10
CA GLY A 41 -9.81 -1.84 -4.03
C GLY A 41 -9.59 -0.33 -3.79
N ALA A 42 -10.09 0.49 -4.71
CA ALA A 42 -10.01 1.94 -4.63
C ALA A 42 -11.03 2.47 -3.60
N PRO A 43 -10.74 3.57 -2.87
CA PRO A 43 -11.61 4.10 -1.82
C PRO A 43 -12.82 4.91 -2.35
N GLY A 44 -13.22 4.67 -3.59
CA GLY A 44 -14.23 5.49 -4.25
C GLY A 44 -14.39 5.18 -5.73
N LYS A 45 -15.18 6.04 -6.40
CA LYS A 45 -15.54 5.86 -7.81
C LYS A 45 -15.46 7.16 -8.60
N HIS A 46 -15.06 7.04 -9.86
CA HIS A 46 -15.16 8.14 -10.81
C HIS A 46 -16.63 8.36 -11.19
N VAL A 47 -17.06 9.62 -11.23
CA VAL A 47 -18.43 10.02 -11.56
C VAL A 47 -18.40 10.85 -12.84
N ILE A 48 -19.23 10.45 -13.82
CA ILE A 48 -19.25 11.06 -15.14
C ILE A 48 -19.94 12.43 -15.10
N GLY A 49 -21.07 12.53 -14.37
CA GLY A 49 -21.87 13.74 -14.19
C GLY A 49 -21.50 14.59 -12.97
N GLY A 50 -21.79 15.90 -13.03
CA GLY A 50 -21.59 16.84 -11.92
C GLY A 50 -20.20 17.51 -11.88
N LYS A 51 -20.00 18.38 -10.87
CA LYS A 51 -18.76 19.15 -10.63
C LYS A 51 -17.63 18.29 -10.04
N ALA A 52 -17.95 17.32 -9.18
CA ALA A 52 -16.97 16.41 -8.60
C ALA A 52 -16.82 15.14 -9.46
N LYS A 53 -15.65 14.97 -10.09
CA LYS A 53 -15.37 13.84 -11.00
C LYS A 53 -14.95 12.55 -10.28
N TYR A 54 -14.60 12.62 -9.00
CA TYR A 54 -14.33 11.45 -8.17
C TYR A 54 -15.05 11.60 -6.83
N ARG A 55 -15.72 10.54 -6.38
CA ARG A 55 -16.45 10.49 -5.12
C ARG A 55 -15.81 9.44 -4.20
N LEU A 56 -15.39 9.88 -3.01
CA LEU A 56 -14.97 8.98 -1.95
C LEU A 56 -16.19 8.27 -1.35
N ILE A 57 -16.00 7.00 -1.02
CA ILE A 57 -17.01 6.17 -0.36
C ILE A 57 -16.41 5.81 0.99
N ASP A 58 -16.90 6.41 2.07
CA ASP A 58 -16.30 6.30 3.40
C ASP A 58 -16.20 4.83 3.87
N GLU A 59 -17.16 3.99 3.50
CA GLU A 59 -17.16 2.55 3.78
C GLU A 59 -16.00 1.78 3.11
N GLN A 60 -15.41 2.33 2.04
CA GLN A 60 -14.26 1.74 1.34
C GLN A 60 -12.93 2.35 1.79
N VAL A 61 -12.98 3.44 2.57
CA VAL A 61 -11.79 4.05 3.14
C VAL A 61 -11.32 3.19 4.31
N ARG A 62 -10.01 2.95 4.37
CA ARG A 62 -9.43 2.22 5.50
C ARG A 62 -9.46 3.10 6.74
N PHE A 63 -9.90 2.53 7.85
CA PHE A 63 -9.73 3.11 9.17
C PHE A 63 -8.85 2.18 10.01
N PHE A 64 -8.10 2.77 10.94
CA PHE A 64 -7.26 2.04 11.86
C PHE A 64 -7.90 2.12 13.24
N VAL A 65 -8.16 0.97 13.84
CA VAL A 65 -8.65 0.90 15.21
C VAL A 65 -7.45 0.91 16.13
N ALA A 66 -7.33 1.96 16.93
CA ALA A 66 -6.34 2.06 17.99
C ALA A 66 -7.07 2.15 19.35
N PRO A 67 -6.54 1.53 20.41
CA PRO A 67 -7.08 1.71 21.76
C PRO A 67 -6.88 3.16 22.22
N PRO A 68 -7.65 3.61 23.24
CA PRO A 68 -7.43 4.89 23.89
C PRO A 68 -5.98 5.08 24.34
N ILE A 69 -5.47 6.30 24.23
CA ILE A 69 -4.07 6.60 24.56
C ILE A 69 -3.73 6.24 26.02
N GLU A 70 -4.68 6.46 26.93
CA GLU A 70 -4.55 6.14 28.35
C GLU A 70 -4.31 4.64 28.59
N GLU A 71 -4.93 3.75 27.81
CA GLU A 71 -4.70 2.31 27.91
C GLU A 71 -3.30 1.92 27.43
N ILE A 72 -2.81 2.59 26.39
CA ILE A 72 -1.46 2.38 25.87
C ILE A 72 -0.42 2.83 26.90
N GLU A 73 -0.61 4.00 27.51
CA GLU A 73 0.31 4.57 28.50
C GLU A 73 0.33 3.79 29.81
N ASN A 74 -0.83 3.29 30.24
CA ASN A 74 -0.97 2.48 31.46
C ASN A 74 -0.61 1.00 31.25
N SER A 75 -0.30 0.57 30.02
CA SER A 75 0.12 -0.79 29.73
C SER A 75 1.45 -1.12 30.38
N ARG A 76 1.51 -2.26 31.09
CA ARG A 76 2.75 -2.81 31.65
C ARG A 76 3.68 -3.41 30.60
N LEU A 77 3.16 -3.67 29.39
CA LEU A 77 3.91 -4.30 28.32
C LEU A 77 4.85 -3.28 27.67
N ARG A 78 6.05 -3.73 27.33
CA ARG A 78 7.04 -2.96 26.57
C ARG A 78 7.36 -3.70 25.27
N PRO A 79 7.86 -2.99 24.22
CA PRO A 79 8.23 -3.63 22.96
C PRO A 79 9.36 -4.66 23.06
N TYR A 80 10.11 -4.65 24.17
CA TYR A 80 11.27 -5.51 24.41
C TYR A 80 11.16 -6.21 25.77
N VAL A 81 11.83 -7.36 25.88
CA VAL A 81 11.92 -8.17 27.09
C VAL A 81 13.32 -8.11 27.70
N ALA A 82 13.43 -8.48 28.97
CA ALA A 82 14.72 -8.57 29.66
C ALA A 82 15.57 -9.71 29.08
N VAL A 83 16.88 -9.47 28.92
CA VAL A 83 17.84 -10.41 28.31
C VAL A 83 17.91 -11.76 29.03
N GLY A 84 17.71 -11.78 30.36
CA GLY A 84 17.76 -13.00 31.17
C GLY A 84 16.46 -13.81 31.20
N PHE A 85 15.42 -13.38 30.49
CA PHE A 85 14.13 -14.05 30.50
C PHE A 85 14.14 -15.28 29.57
N ARG A 86 13.80 -16.45 30.12
CA ARG A 86 13.62 -17.70 29.35
C ARG A 86 12.13 -18.01 29.27
N LEU A 87 11.63 -18.23 28.06
CA LEU A 87 10.28 -18.76 27.83
C LEU A 87 10.18 -20.16 28.45
N LYS A 88 9.11 -20.43 29.19
CA LYS A 88 8.81 -21.80 29.65
C LYS A 88 8.13 -22.57 28.52
N ASP A 89 8.28 -23.89 28.49
CA ASP A 89 7.80 -24.76 27.39
C ASP A 89 6.31 -24.56 27.05
N VAL A 90 5.46 -24.31 28.07
CA VAL A 90 4.03 -24.00 27.91
C VAL A 90 3.75 -22.71 27.13
N GLN A 91 4.71 -21.79 27.06
CA GLN A 91 4.61 -20.51 26.36
C GLN A 91 5.20 -20.54 24.94
N GLN A 92 5.82 -21.66 24.52
CA GLN A 92 6.39 -21.81 23.18
C GLN A 92 5.37 -22.28 22.13
N GLU A 93 4.25 -22.87 22.53
CA GLU A 93 3.27 -23.49 21.61
C GLU A 93 2.13 -22.55 21.19
N SER A 94 2.14 -21.27 21.59
CA SER A 94 1.11 -20.26 21.25
C SER A 94 1.53 -19.31 20.14
#